data_AF-A0A0S6UEJ7-F1
#
_entry.id   AF-A0A0S6UEJ7-F1
#
_cell.length_a   1.000
_cell.length_b   1.000
_cell.length_c   1.000
_cell.angle_alpha   90.00
_cell.angle_beta   90.00
_cell.angle_gamma   90.00
#
_symmetry.space_group_name_H-M   'P 1'
#
loop_
_entity.id
_entity.type
_entity.pdbx_description
1 polymer ?
#
loop_
_entity_poly.entity_id
_entity_poly.type
_entity_poly.pdbx_seq_one_letter_code
_entity_poly.pdbx_strand_id
1 'polypeptide(L)'
;MDGNESPDSVRGQGYAPAPPYLHDGQAAHPRSQQAYYLFCPGPDCRGGDSRYRRDHLPGNGDPGQGCPGGRVPLGSANNLKPSWRGELEITDAIQELLNMGYNVAARKVEGWWLDTGKKDDILEANRAVLDAYARLEIRGEVDARSHLSGRVEIGAGTVVKNSVVRGPVVIGRDCVVENCFIGPFTAVGDNCRLYNVGIEHSVILEGCEIKDVQRIEDSLLGKSARVCHAGDNRRALRMFLGDDAELVI
;
A
#
# COMPACT_ATOMS: atom_id res chain seq x y z
N MET A 1 -55.50 8.59 -7.34
CA MET A 1 -55.09 9.95 -7.70
C MET A 1 -54.12 10.39 -6.61
N ASP A 2 -52.95 9.75 -6.56
CA ASP A 2 -51.70 10.14 -7.27
C ASP A 2 -51.01 11.25 -6.47
N GLY A 3 -49.72 11.24 -6.18
CA GLY A 3 -48.61 10.40 -6.61
C GLY A 3 -47.38 10.74 -5.76
N ASN A 4 -46.43 9.84 -5.83
CA ASN A 4 -45.16 9.77 -5.10
C ASN A 4 -44.07 10.50 -5.91
N GLU A 5 -43.15 11.25 -5.29
CA GLU A 5 -41.90 11.70 -5.95
C GLU A 5 -40.66 11.29 -5.12
N SER A 6 -39.79 10.53 -5.78
CA SER A 6 -38.48 10.02 -5.33
C SER A 6 -37.37 10.93 -5.84
N PRO A 7 -36.22 11.09 -5.14
CA PRO A 7 -35.12 11.88 -5.66
C PRO A 7 -34.14 11.05 -6.51
N ASP A 8 -33.93 11.56 -7.73
CA ASP A 8 -32.71 11.60 -8.53
C ASP A 8 -31.96 10.29 -8.88
N SER A 9 -32.34 9.76 -10.04
CA SER A 9 -31.48 8.92 -10.88
C SER A 9 -30.74 9.80 -11.88
N VAL A 10 -29.41 9.85 -11.82
CA VAL A 10 -28.60 10.61 -12.80
C VAL A 10 -28.39 9.74 -14.04
N ARG A 11 -29.11 10.05 -15.12
CA ARG A 11 -28.84 9.56 -16.47
C ARG A 11 -27.58 10.26 -17.02
N GLY A 12 -26.77 9.50 -17.75
CA GLY A 12 -25.45 9.91 -18.23
C GLY A 12 -25.42 11.19 -19.06
N GLN A 13 -24.36 11.97 -18.84
CA GLN A 13 -23.91 13.03 -19.74
C GLN A 13 -22.39 12.93 -19.89
N GLY A 14 -21.93 13.19 -21.13
CA GLY A 14 -20.57 12.95 -21.59
C GLY A 14 -19.48 13.77 -20.91
N TYR A 15 -18.25 13.33 -21.12
CA TYR A 15 -17.02 13.96 -20.64
C TYR A 15 -16.98 15.46 -20.96
N ALA A 16 -16.84 16.29 -19.92
CA ALA A 16 -16.58 17.72 -20.06
C ALA A 16 -15.13 17.96 -20.50
N PRO A 17 -14.86 18.98 -21.35
CA PRO A 17 -13.52 19.27 -21.84
C PRO A 17 -12.63 19.86 -20.73
N ALA A 18 -11.31 19.63 -20.86
CA ALA A 18 -10.30 20.08 -19.90
C ALA A 18 -10.27 21.62 -19.75
N PRO A 19 -10.14 22.15 -18.52
CA PRO A 19 -10.05 23.60 -18.29
C PRO A 19 -8.68 24.17 -18.71
N PRO A 20 -8.62 25.45 -19.14
CA PRO A 20 -7.39 26.08 -19.60
C PRO A 20 -6.44 26.44 -18.46
N TYR A 21 -5.13 26.39 -18.75
CA TYR A 21 -4.04 26.71 -17.84
C TYR A 21 -4.14 28.14 -17.28
N LEU A 22 -4.00 28.28 -15.96
CA LEU A 22 -3.85 29.56 -15.27
C LEU A 22 -2.54 29.54 -14.45
N HIS A 23 -1.79 30.63 -14.61
CA HIS A 23 -0.47 30.90 -14.06
C HIS A 23 -0.49 31.23 -12.55
N ASP A 24 0.66 30.93 -11.94
CA ASP A 24 1.26 31.46 -10.70
C ASP A 24 0.72 31.05 -9.31
N GLY A 25 1.63 30.44 -8.53
CA GLY A 25 1.99 31.05 -7.24
C GLY A 25 1.68 30.34 -5.93
N GLN A 26 1.25 29.07 -5.90
CA GLN A 26 1.07 28.34 -4.64
C GLN A 26 1.67 26.92 -4.73
N ALA A 27 2.44 26.56 -3.71
CA ALA A 27 3.16 25.30 -3.59
C ALA A 27 2.25 24.10 -3.88
N ALA A 28 2.67 23.27 -4.84
CA ALA A 28 1.93 22.12 -5.30
C ALA A 28 1.78 21.10 -4.16
N HIS A 29 0.54 20.86 -3.73
CA HIS A 29 0.17 19.60 -3.10
C HIS A 29 0.50 18.48 -4.10
N PRO A 30 1.18 17.39 -3.71
CA PRO A 30 1.39 16.25 -4.61
C PRO A 30 0.03 15.84 -5.17
N ARG A 31 -0.05 15.71 -6.50
CA ARG A 31 -1.29 15.52 -7.28
C ARG A 31 -2.21 14.53 -6.56
N SER A 32 -3.29 15.02 -5.96
CA SER A 32 -4.29 14.18 -5.32
C SER A 32 -5.03 13.40 -6.41
N GLN A 33 -4.57 12.19 -6.72
CA GLN A 33 -5.42 11.25 -7.44
C GLN A 33 -6.60 10.90 -6.53
N GLN A 34 -7.82 11.10 -7.00
CA GLN A 34 -9.03 10.80 -6.23
C GLN A 34 -9.35 9.31 -6.35
N ALA A 35 -9.38 8.60 -5.22
CA ALA A 35 -9.76 7.19 -5.19
C ALA A 35 -11.23 7.00 -4.85
N TYR A 36 -11.82 6.00 -5.50
CA TYR A 36 -13.19 5.56 -5.27
C TYR A 36 -13.20 4.05 -5.01
N TYR A 37 -13.87 3.62 -3.95
CA TYR A 37 -14.20 2.19 -3.76
C TYR A 37 -15.55 1.89 -4.41
N LEU A 38 -15.61 0.79 -5.16
CA LEU A 38 -16.83 0.29 -5.78
C LEU A 38 -17.45 -0.80 -4.90
N PHE A 39 -18.74 -0.68 -4.65
CA PHE A 39 -19.51 -1.68 -3.91
C PHE A 39 -20.83 -1.97 -4.63
N CYS A 40 -21.24 -3.23 -4.61
CA CYS A 40 -22.55 -3.67 -5.09
C CYS A 40 -23.47 -3.84 -3.87
N PRO A 41 -24.32 -2.85 -3.54
CA PRO A 41 -25.23 -2.98 -2.41
C PRO A 41 -26.23 -4.11 -2.67
N GLY A 42 -26.37 -5.01 -1.69
CA GLY A 42 -27.44 -5.99 -1.71
C GLY A 42 -28.82 -5.32 -1.67
N PRO A 43 -29.89 -6.03 -2.06
CA PRO A 43 -31.24 -5.45 -2.18
C PRO A 43 -31.79 -4.83 -0.89
N ASP A 44 -31.24 -5.17 0.28
CA ASP A 44 -31.69 -4.68 1.58
C ASP A 44 -30.90 -3.47 2.12
N CYS A 45 -29.94 -2.93 1.38
CA CYS A 45 -29.18 -1.75 1.81
C CYS A 45 -29.96 -0.45 1.58
N ARG A 46 -31.09 -0.27 2.30
CA ARG A 46 -31.69 1.05 2.52
C ARG A 46 -31.08 1.66 3.78
N GLY A 47 -30.77 2.95 3.72
CA GLY A 47 -29.89 3.64 4.66
C GLY A 47 -30.19 3.40 6.14
N GLY A 48 -29.11 3.14 6.89
CA GLY A 48 -29.04 3.33 8.34
C GLY A 48 -29.42 2.13 9.21
N ASP A 49 -28.59 1.09 9.30
CA ASP A 49 -28.26 0.48 10.60
C ASP A 49 -27.01 -0.42 10.49
N SER A 50 -26.06 -0.26 11.41
CA SER A 50 -24.74 -0.89 11.40
C SER A 50 -24.72 -2.18 12.23
N ARG A 51 -25.59 -3.16 11.96
CA ARG A 51 -25.56 -4.45 12.69
C ARG A 51 -25.94 -5.62 11.81
N TYR A 52 -24.93 -6.31 11.28
CA TYR A 52 -25.08 -7.62 10.66
C TYR A 52 -25.26 -8.68 11.76
N ARG A 53 -26.50 -9.00 12.15
CA ARG A 53 -26.78 -10.21 12.94
C ARG A 53 -27.07 -11.37 11.99
N ARG A 54 -26.25 -12.41 12.07
CA ARG A 54 -26.62 -13.77 11.63
C ARG A 54 -27.77 -14.23 12.53
N ASP A 55 -28.57 -15.16 12.03
CA ASP A 55 -29.66 -15.86 12.75
C ASP A 55 -31.04 -15.22 12.51
N HIS A 56 -31.66 -15.56 11.37
CA HIS A 56 -33.06 -15.97 11.23
C HIS A 56 -33.35 -16.31 9.75
N LEU A 57 -33.73 -17.55 9.47
CA LEU A 57 -34.33 -17.97 8.20
C LEU A 57 -35.77 -18.43 8.48
N PRO A 58 -36.81 -17.80 7.89
CA PRO A 58 -38.10 -18.45 7.71
C PRO A 58 -38.28 -18.88 6.25
N GLY A 59 -38.85 -20.07 6.08
CA GLY A 59 -39.06 -20.72 4.80
C GLY A 59 -40.37 -20.36 4.07
N ASN A 60 -40.41 -20.88 2.84
CA ASN A 60 -41.54 -21.14 1.94
C ASN A 60 -42.51 -19.99 1.59
N GLY A 61 -42.36 -19.44 0.37
CA GLY A 61 -43.37 -18.66 -0.34
C GLY A 61 -43.03 -18.36 -1.81
N ASP A 62 -43.91 -18.81 -2.71
CA ASP A 62 -44.18 -18.44 -4.12
C ASP A 62 -43.17 -18.79 -5.26
N PRO A 63 -43.55 -19.55 -6.33
CA PRO A 63 -42.65 -19.96 -7.42
C PRO A 63 -42.51 -18.95 -8.58
N GLY A 64 -42.86 -17.67 -8.39
CA GLY A 64 -43.00 -16.70 -9.49
C GLY A 64 -41.96 -15.57 -9.59
N GLN A 65 -41.06 -15.38 -8.61
CA GLN A 65 -40.05 -14.31 -8.64
C GLN A 65 -38.69 -14.83 -8.19
N GLY A 66 -37.90 -15.30 -9.16
CA GLY A 66 -36.52 -15.66 -8.93
C GLY A 66 -35.60 -14.43 -8.97
N CYS A 67 -35.31 -13.83 -7.81
CA CYS A 67 -34.02 -13.21 -7.59
C CYS A 67 -33.27 -14.10 -6.58
N PRO A 68 -32.48 -15.09 -7.04
CA PRO A 68 -31.78 -15.97 -6.12
C PRO A 68 -30.69 -15.17 -5.40
N GLY A 69 -30.61 -15.38 -4.09
CA GLY A 69 -29.91 -14.50 -3.16
C GLY A 69 -28.45 -14.20 -3.47
N GLY A 70 -28.03 -13.00 -3.08
CA GLY A 70 -26.78 -12.75 -2.37
C GLY A 70 -25.46 -13.19 -3.02
N ARG A 71 -25.46 -13.50 -4.32
CA ARG A 71 -24.25 -13.69 -5.11
C ARG A 71 -24.31 -12.70 -6.26
N VAL A 72 -23.40 -11.72 -6.25
CA VAL A 72 -22.98 -11.10 -7.51
C VAL A 72 -22.57 -12.27 -8.40
N PRO A 73 -23.20 -12.50 -9.56
CA PRO A 73 -22.78 -13.57 -10.43
C PRO A 73 -21.37 -13.22 -10.92
N LEU A 74 -20.35 -13.78 -10.27
CA LEU A 74 -19.00 -13.86 -10.83
C LEU A 74 -18.99 -14.63 -12.17
N GLY A 75 -20.15 -15.16 -12.61
CA GLY A 75 -20.38 -15.64 -13.97
C GLY A 75 -20.25 -14.56 -15.05
N SER A 76 -20.28 -13.26 -14.71
CA SER A 76 -19.99 -12.18 -15.66
C SER A 76 -18.53 -12.19 -16.15
N ALA A 77 -17.61 -12.80 -15.39
CA ALA A 77 -16.21 -12.92 -15.80
C ALA A 77 -16.00 -13.89 -16.98
N ASN A 78 -16.96 -14.79 -17.25
CA ASN A 78 -16.83 -15.79 -18.32
C ASN A 78 -16.94 -15.21 -19.74
N ASN A 79 -17.44 -13.97 -19.91
CA ASN A 79 -17.60 -13.31 -21.20
C ASN A 79 -16.66 -12.12 -21.41
N LEU A 80 -15.82 -11.78 -20.43
CA LEU A 80 -14.85 -10.71 -20.59
C LEU A 80 -13.80 -11.13 -21.60
N LYS A 81 -13.60 -10.29 -22.61
CA LYS A 81 -12.51 -10.47 -23.56
C LYS A 81 -11.24 -9.87 -22.95
N PRO A 82 -10.08 -10.50 -23.14
CA PRO A 82 -8.82 -9.88 -22.76
C PRO A 82 -8.70 -8.49 -23.38
N SER A 83 -8.17 -7.55 -22.61
CA SER A 83 -7.84 -6.22 -23.08
C SER A 83 -6.72 -6.29 -24.13
N TRP A 84 -6.36 -5.15 -24.71
CA TRP A 84 -5.21 -5.04 -25.61
C TRP A 84 -3.88 -5.44 -24.93
N ARG A 85 -3.84 -5.48 -23.59
CA ARG A 85 -2.70 -5.99 -22.79
C ARG A 85 -2.74 -7.51 -22.58
N GLY A 86 -3.81 -8.18 -22.99
CA GLY A 86 -4.02 -9.62 -22.79
C GLY A 86 -4.53 -9.99 -21.39
N GLU A 87 -4.92 -9.00 -20.58
CA GLU A 87 -5.42 -9.19 -19.21
C GLU A 87 -6.94 -9.04 -19.14
N LEU A 88 -7.57 -9.64 -18.12
CA LEU A 88 -8.98 -9.40 -17.80
C LEU A 88 -9.05 -8.24 -16.82
N GLU A 89 -9.49 -7.08 -17.30
CA GLU A 89 -9.50 -5.83 -16.53
C GLU A 89 -10.74 -5.76 -15.64
N ILE A 90 -10.55 -5.40 -14.36
CA ILE A 90 -11.67 -5.24 -13.42
C ILE A 90 -12.62 -4.12 -13.83
N THR A 91 -12.12 -3.09 -14.52
CA THR A 91 -12.93 -1.99 -15.06
C THR A 91 -13.94 -2.47 -16.08
N ASP A 92 -13.58 -3.46 -16.91
CA ASP A 92 -14.49 -4.03 -17.91
C ASP A 92 -15.60 -4.84 -17.21
N ALA A 93 -15.24 -5.57 -16.15
CA ALA A 93 -16.24 -6.27 -15.32
C ALA A 93 -17.24 -5.31 -14.67
N ILE A 94 -16.77 -4.17 -14.16
CA ILE A 94 -17.62 -3.13 -13.56
C ILE A 94 -18.54 -2.52 -14.62
N GLN A 95 -18.01 -2.23 -15.81
CA GLN A 95 -18.78 -1.68 -16.91
C GLN A 95 -19.88 -2.66 -17.36
N GLU A 96 -19.59 -3.95 -17.39
CA GLU A 96 -20.60 -4.98 -17.69
C GLU A 96 -21.71 -5.05 -16.64
N LEU A 97 -21.37 -4.90 -15.35
CA LEU A 97 -22.40 -4.81 -14.30
C LEU A 97 -23.32 -3.61 -14.50
N LEU A 98 -22.77 -2.45 -14.86
CA LEU A 98 -23.56 -1.26 -15.22
C LEU A 98 -24.44 -1.51 -16.45
N ASN A 99 -23.90 -2.14 -17.50
CA ASN A 99 -24.63 -2.45 -18.74
C ASN A 99 -25.79 -3.42 -18.49
N MET A 100 -25.61 -4.38 -17.58
CA MET A 100 -26.64 -5.33 -17.15
C MET A 100 -27.68 -4.71 -16.20
N GLY A 101 -27.56 -3.42 -15.87
CA GLY A 101 -28.50 -2.70 -15.02
C GLY A 101 -28.32 -2.95 -13.53
N TYR A 102 -27.19 -3.52 -13.10
CA TYR A 102 -26.88 -3.64 -11.68
C TYR A 102 -26.51 -2.28 -11.08
N ASN A 103 -26.87 -2.08 -9.81
CA ASN A 103 -26.50 -0.88 -9.08
C ASN A 103 -25.04 -0.98 -8.63
N VAL A 104 -24.20 -0.07 -9.14
CA VAL A 104 -22.80 0.05 -8.76
C VAL A 104 -22.62 1.39 -8.05
N ALA A 105 -22.30 1.33 -6.76
CA ALA A 105 -22.06 2.51 -5.95
C ALA A 105 -20.56 2.80 -5.85
N ALA A 106 -20.18 4.08 -5.84
CA ALA A 106 -18.83 4.53 -5.60
C ALA A 106 -18.78 5.40 -4.32
N ARG A 107 -17.73 5.24 -3.52
CA ARG A 107 -17.47 6.11 -2.36
C ARG A 107 -16.14 6.83 -2.52
N LYS A 108 -16.16 8.15 -2.41
CA LYS A 108 -14.95 8.98 -2.38
C LYS A 108 -14.15 8.65 -1.13
N VAL A 109 -12.86 8.33 -1.30
CA VAL A 109 -11.93 8.19 -0.20
C VAL A 109 -11.52 9.59 0.26
N GLU A 110 -11.73 9.87 1.55
CA GLU A 110 -11.22 11.07 2.19
C GLU A 110 -9.86 10.76 2.82
N GLY A 111 -8.91 11.69 2.67
CA GLY A 111 -7.54 11.51 3.15
C GLY A 111 -6.56 11.08 2.05
N TRP A 112 -5.44 10.49 2.46
CA TRP A 112 -4.34 10.14 1.57
C TRP A 112 -4.63 8.85 0.80
N TRP A 113 -4.31 8.86 -0.50
CA TRP A 113 -4.31 7.69 -1.36
C TRP A 113 -3.03 7.69 -2.20
N LEU A 114 -2.31 6.57 -2.19
CA LEU A 114 -1.13 6.35 -3.03
C LEU A 114 -1.30 5.04 -3.80
N ASP A 115 -0.97 5.09 -5.08
CA ASP A 115 -0.81 3.91 -5.92
C ASP A 115 0.64 3.43 -5.81
N THR A 116 0.87 2.30 -5.15
CA THR A 116 2.22 1.79 -4.88
C THR A 116 2.71 0.86 -6.00
N GLY A 117 2.68 1.35 -7.24
CA GLY A 117 3.11 0.60 -8.41
C GLY A 117 4.62 0.71 -8.71
N LYS A 118 5.31 1.72 -8.17
CA LYS A 118 6.73 1.98 -8.42
C LYS A 118 7.51 2.17 -7.12
N LYS A 119 8.84 1.98 -7.20
CA LYS A 119 9.78 2.17 -6.08
C LYS A 119 9.58 3.51 -5.39
N ASP A 120 9.58 4.60 -6.16
CA ASP A 120 9.55 5.96 -5.59
C ASP A 120 8.21 6.26 -4.90
N ASP A 121 7.11 5.75 -5.43
CA ASP A 121 5.78 5.87 -4.80
C ASP A 121 5.74 5.12 -3.45
N ILE A 122 6.42 3.96 -3.36
CA ILE A 122 6.58 3.22 -2.10
C ILE A 122 7.42 4.00 -1.10
N LEU A 123 8.52 4.63 -1.54
CA LEU A 123 9.38 5.44 -0.65
C LEU A 123 8.63 6.67 -0.13
N GLU A 124 7.86 7.35 -0.96
CA GLU A 124 7.02 8.47 -0.53
C GLU A 124 5.89 8.04 0.42
N ALA A 125 5.25 6.89 0.16
CA ALA A 125 4.27 6.31 1.08
C ALA A 125 4.93 6.02 2.44
N ASN A 126 6.11 5.39 2.44
CA ASN A 126 6.87 5.10 3.65
C ASN A 126 7.24 6.38 4.40
N ARG A 127 7.71 7.40 3.70
CA ARG A 127 8.04 8.71 4.27
C ARG A 127 6.82 9.33 4.98
N ALA A 128 5.66 9.33 4.32
CA ALA A 128 4.41 9.86 4.88
C ALA A 128 3.96 9.06 6.12
N VAL A 129 4.05 7.73 6.06
CA VAL A 129 3.69 6.84 7.18
C VAL A 129 4.62 7.05 8.37
N LEU A 130 5.93 7.06 8.17
CA LEU A 130 6.90 7.28 9.23
C LEU A 130 6.78 8.68 9.84
N ASP A 131 6.51 9.70 9.02
CA ASP A 131 6.35 11.05 9.56
C ASP A 131 5.11 11.17 10.44
N ALA A 132 3.98 10.59 9.99
CA ALA A 132 2.70 10.65 10.70
C ALA A 132 2.63 9.73 11.93
N TYR A 133 3.27 8.55 11.88
CA TYR A 133 3.00 7.48 12.86
C TYR A 133 4.22 6.98 13.63
N ALA A 134 5.46 7.26 13.21
CA ALA A 134 6.62 6.77 13.95
C ALA A 134 6.66 7.41 15.34
N ARG A 135 6.93 6.59 16.37
CA ARG A 135 6.99 7.00 17.77
C ARG A 135 8.39 6.84 18.31
N LEU A 136 8.62 7.38 19.50
CA LEU A 136 9.79 7.05 20.29
C LEU A 136 9.41 5.88 21.20
N GLU A 137 9.75 4.66 20.79
CA GLU A 137 9.42 3.44 21.54
C GLU A 137 10.52 2.38 21.38
N ILE A 138 11.17 2.00 22.48
CA ILE A 138 12.30 1.06 22.45
C ILE A 138 11.91 -0.19 23.24
N ARG A 139 11.65 -1.29 22.53
CA ARG A 139 11.37 -2.62 23.12
C ARG A 139 12.53 -3.60 23.00
N GLY A 140 13.58 -3.23 22.26
CA GLY A 140 14.82 -3.98 22.10
C GLY A 140 15.93 -3.54 23.06
N GLU A 141 17.12 -4.11 22.88
CA GLU A 141 18.34 -3.79 23.63
C GLU A 141 19.24 -2.84 22.84
N VAL A 142 19.79 -1.83 23.51
CA VAL A 142 20.66 -0.82 22.91
C VAL A 142 21.90 -0.66 23.80
N ASP A 143 23.10 -0.83 23.24
CA ASP A 143 24.35 -0.70 24.01
C ASP A 143 24.70 0.76 24.34
N ALA A 144 25.58 0.95 25.33
CA ALA A 144 25.98 2.29 25.79
C ALA A 144 26.78 3.11 24.76
N ARG A 145 27.28 2.47 23.69
CA ARG A 145 28.00 3.14 22.61
C ARG A 145 27.07 3.60 21.49
N SER A 146 25.84 3.11 21.47
CA SER A 146 24.85 3.47 20.47
C SER A 146 24.17 4.80 20.81
N HIS A 147 23.85 5.56 19.76
CA HIS A 147 23.22 6.87 19.90
C HIS A 147 21.91 6.90 19.12
N LEU A 148 20.80 7.09 19.82
CA LEU A 148 19.48 7.24 19.22
C LEU A 148 19.02 8.70 19.31
N SER A 149 18.45 9.23 18.24
CA SER A 149 17.92 10.60 18.22
C SER A 149 16.66 10.68 17.35
N GLY A 150 15.72 11.56 17.70
CA GLY A 150 14.44 11.68 16.98
C GLY A 150 13.44 10.58 17.33
N ARG A 151 12.44 10.36 16.46
CA ARG A 151 11.40 9.34 16.64
C ARG A 151 11.92 7.99 16.18
N VAL A 152 12.35 7.16 17.12
CA VAL A 152 12.94 5.84 16.85
C VAL A 152 12.08 4.78 17.51
N GLU A 153 11.57 3.86 16.70
CA GLU A 153 10.85 2.68 17.14
C GLU A 153 11.74 1.44 16.96
N ILE A 154 11.90 0.64 18.01
CA ILE A 154 12.70 -0.60 18.00
C ILE A 154 11.84 -1.74 18.55
N GLY A 155 11.63 -2.76 17.73
CA GLY A 155 10.89 -3.97 18.07
C GLY A 155 11.57 -4.82 19.15
N ALA A 156 10.78 -5.69 19.79
CA ALA A 156 11.29 -6.64 20.79
C ALA A 156 12.29 -7.63 20.17
N GLY A 157 13.26 -8.08 20.97
CA GLY A 157 14.32 -9.00 20.52
C GLY A 157 15.39 -8.36 19.64
N THR A 158 15.20 -7.12 19.22
CA THR A 158 16.20 -6.38 18.43
C THR A 158 17.34 -5.90 19.29
N VAL A 159 18.56 -6.02 18.79
CA VAL A 159 19.79 -5.61 19.46
C VAL A 159 20.55 -4.59 18.61
N VAL A 160 20.81 -3.42 19.18
CA VAL A 160 21.57 -2.33 18.57
C VAL A 160 22.89 -2.15 19.31
N LYS A 161 24.01 -2.27 18.58
CA LYS A 161 25.38 -2.22 19.13
C LYS A 161 26.24 -1.24 18.36
N ASN A 162 26.95 -0.36 19.06
CA ASN A 162 27.90 0.59 18.49
C ASN A 162 27.36 1.32 17.24
N SER A 163 26.08 1.71 17.26
CA SER A 163 25.37 2.21 16.07
C SER A 163 24.72 3.56 16.32
N VAL A 164 24.46 4.31 15.27
CA VAL A 164 23.77 5.60 15.33
C VAL A 164 22.45 5.48 14.59
N VAL A 165 21.34 5.81 15.26
CA VAL A 165 20.00 5.80 14.67
C VAL A 165 19.37 7.18 14.78
N ARG A 166 18.94 7.73 13.65
CA ARG A 166 18.33 9.06 13.56
C ARG A 166 16.94 8.95 12.93
N GLY A 167 15.92 9.23 13.75
CA GLY A 167 14.53 9.15 13.36
C GLY A 167 14.05 10.28 12.44
N PRO A 168 12.87 10.13 11.80
CA PRO A 168 11.91 9.05 12.01
C PRO A 168 12.36 7.70 11.41
N VAL A 169 12.44 6.67 12.25
CA VAL A 169 12.92 5.33 11.88
C VAL A 169 12.11 4.28 12.64
N VAL A 170 11.78 3.18 11.96
CA VAL A 170 11.20 1.99 12.57
C VAL A 170 12.11 0.79 12.27
N ILE A 171 12.48 0.06 13.31
CA ILE A 171 13.21 -1.20 13.24
C ILE A 171 12.33 -2.29 13.82
N GLY A 172 12.09 -3.33 13.04
CA GLY A 172 11.27 -4.48 13.40
C GLY A 172 11.82 -5.29 14.56
N ARG A 173 11.24 -6.47 14.77
CA ARG A 173 11.60 -7.42 15.82
C ARG A 173 12.79 -8.27 15.42
N ASP A 174 13.48 -8.82 16.42
CA ASP A 174 14.53 -9.84 16.25
C ASP A 174 15.64 -9.43 15.26
N CYS A 175 15.92 -8.13 15.17
CA CYS A 175 16.96 -7.59 14.31
C CYS A 175 18.30 -7.49 15.02
N VAL A 176 19.39 -7.52 14.25
CA VAL A 176 20.73 -7.19 14.75
C VAL A 176 21.25 -6.00 13.96
N VAL A 177 21.60 -4.93 14.66
CA VAL A 177 22.16 -3.71 14.08
C VAL A 177 23.49 -3.44 14.77
N GLU A 178 24.60 -3.62 14.05
CA GLU A 178 25.94 -3.51 14.63
C GLU A 178 26.88 -2.68 13.75
N ASN A 179 27.51 -1.67 14.34
CA ASN A 179 28.36 -0.70 13.65
C ASN A 179 27.65 -0.02 12.47
N CYS A 180 26.36 0.27 12.62
CA CYS A 180 25.54 0.84 11.56
C CYS A 180 25.22 2.32 11.80
N PHE A 181 24.93 3.01 10.71
CA PHE A 181 24.22 4.28 10.72
C PHE A 181 22.86 4.06 10.05
N ILE A 182 21.77 4.30 10.78
CA ILE A 182 20.40 4.24 10.25
C ILE A 182 19.81 5.64 10.34
N GLY A 183 19.67 6.30 9.20
CA GLY A 183 19.16 7.65 9.11
C GLY A 183 17.66 7.74 8.83
N PRO A 184 17.15 8.97 8.73
CA PRO A 184 15.73 9.27 8.67
C PRO A 184 15.00 8.57 7.52
N PHE A 185 13.71 8.35 7.73
CA PHE A 185 12.79 7.73 6.76
C PHE A 185 13.20 6.31 6.35
N THR A 186 13.93 5.63 7.22
CA THR A 186 14.29 4.23 7.04
C THR A 186 13.34 3.33 7.81
N ALA A 187 12.77 2.33 7.12
CA ALA A 187 12.00 1.25 7.74
C ALA A 187 12.75 -0.07 7.56
N VAL A 188 12.97 -0.79 8.66
CA VAL A 188 13.61 -2.11 8.66
C VAL A 188 12.61 -3.14 9.18
N GLY A 189 12.31 -4.16 8.37
CA GLY A 189 11.42 -5.25 8.71
C GLY A 189 12.01 -6.22 9.74
N ASP A 190 11.21 -7.19 10.16
CA ASP A 190 11.60 -8.16 11.19
C ASP A 190 12.78 -9.05 10.73
N ASN A 191 13.54 -9.60 11.69
CA ASN A 191 14.61 -10.58 11.46
C ASN A 191 15.76 -10.11 10.54
N CYS A 192 16.00 -8.80 10.45
CA CYS A 192 17.09 -8.27 9.64
C CYS A 192 18.44 -8.32 10.37
N ARG A 193 19.51 -8.52 9.61
CA ARG A 193 20.89 -8.51 10.12
C ARG A 193 21.71 -7.47 9.37
N LEU A 194 22.07 -6.38 10.05
CA LEU A 194 22.77 -5.24 9.52
C LEU A 194 24.13 -5.10 10.21
N TYR A 195 25.21 -5.14 9.42
CA TYR A 195 26.59 -5.06 9.93
C TYR A 195 27.41 -4.08 9.10
N ASN A 196 28.05 -3.11 9.75
CA ASN A 196 28.95 -2.15 9.11
C ASN A 196 28.28 -1.46 7.90
N VAL A 197 27.09 -0.89 8.10
CA VAL A 197 26.27 -0.34 7.02
C VAL A 197 25.71 1.05 7.34
N GLY A 198 25.65 1.93 6.34
CA GLY A 198 24.88 3.18 6.38
C GLY A 198 23.61 3.06 5.54
N ILE A 199 22.43 3.34 6.12
CA ILE A 199 21.14 3.29 5.42
C ILE A 199 20.36 4.58 5.69
N GLU A 200 19.84 5.22 4.66
CA GLU A 200 18.91 6.36 4.76
C GLU A 200 17.78 6.23 3.73
N HIS A 201 16.62 6.86 3.98
CA HIS A 201 15.53 6.96 3.01
C HIS A 201 15.24 5.66 2.23
N SER A 202 15.12 4.55 2.98
CA SER A 202 15.05 3.22 2.39
C SER A 202 14.06 2.32 3.13
N VAL A 203 13.51 1.35 2.40
CA VAL A 203 12.63 0.31 2.96
C VAL A 203 13.33 -1.04 2.82
N ILE A 204 13.64 -1.65 3.95
CA ILE A 204 14.30 -2.96 4.03
C ILE A 204 13.26 -3.96 4.53
N LEU A 205 12.82 -4.89 3.69
CA LEU A 205 11.83 -5.89 4.10
C LEU A 205 12.43 -6.97 5.00
N GLU A 206 11.57 -7.79 5.58
CA GLU A 206 11.94 -8.83 6.56
C GLU A 206 13.02 -9.81 6.07
N GLY A 207 13.86 -10.27 7.00
CA GLY A 207 14.85 -11.30 6.77
C GLY A 207 16.09 -10.87 5.96
N CYS A 208 16.26 -9.57 5.70
CA CYS A 208 17.41 -9.10 4.93
C CYS A 208 18.74 -9.24 5.70
N GLU A 209 19.81 -9.54 4.97
CA GLU A 209 21.19 -9.54 5.49
C GLU A 209 22.03 -8.53 4.70
N ILE A 210 22.45 -7.46 5.36
CA ILE A 210 23.25 -6.40 4.76
C ILE A 210 24.55 -6.27 5.52
N LYS A 211 25.68 -6.40 4.81
CA LYS A 211 26.99 -6.46 5.44
C LYS A 211 28.06 -5.76 4.62
N ASP A 212 28.86 -4.94 5.30
CA ASP A 212 30.05 -4.28 4.76
C ASP A 212 29.75 -3.39 3.54
N VAL A 213 28.59 -2.70 3.55
CA VAL A 213 28.17 -1.79 2.47
C VAL A 213 28.15 -0.36 3.00
N GLN A 214 28.90 0.55 2.37
CA GLN A 214 29.12 1.86 2.97
C GLN A 214 27.85 2.72 3.05
N ARG A 215 27.02 2.72 2.01
CA ARG A 215 25.83 3.58 1.93
C ARG A 215 24.75 2.94 1.06
N ILE A 216 23.53 2.90 1.58
CA ILE A 216 22.30 2.51 0.90
C ILE A 216 21.31 3.66 1.09
N GLU A 217 20.79 4.17 -0.01
CA GLU A 217 19.87 5.31 -0.02
C GLU A 217 18.87 5.15 -1.17
N ASP A 218 17.68 5.73 -1.03
CA ASP A 218 16.62 5.70 -2.06
C ASP A 218 16.27 4.29 -2.55
N SER A 219 16.36 3.32 -1.63
CA SER A 219 16.37 1.90 -1.94
C SER A 219 15.20 1.14 -1.33
N LEU A 220 14.68 0.16 -2.07
CA LEU A 220 13.70 -0.81 -1.62
C LEU A 220 14.31 -2.21 -1.74
N LEU A 221 14.57 -2.86 -0.60
CA LEU A 221 15.09 -4.23 -0.58
C LEU A 221 13.98 -5.23 -0.28
N GLY A 222 13.81 -6.18 -1.19
CA GLY A 222 12.84 -7.27 -1.08
C GLY A 222 13.12 -8.21 0.10
N LYS A 223 12.14 -9.05 0.44
CA LYS A 223 12.25 -10.03 1.53
C LYS A 223 13.46 -10.95 1.32
N SER A 224 14.19 -11.24 2.40
CA SER A 224 15.37 -12.11 2.39
C SER A 224 16.48 -11.67 1.42
N ALA A 225 16.52 -10.40 1.02
CA ALA A 225 17.58 -9.89 0.18
C ALA A 225 18.92 -9.90 0.92
N ARG A 226 20.00 -10.18 0.17
CA ARG A 226 21.37 -10.20 0.70
C ARG A 226 22.22 -9.21 -0.07
N VAL A 227 22.74 -8.21 0.63
CA VAL A 227 23.63 -7.20 0.04
C VAL A 227 24.94 -7.23 0.82
N CYS A 228 25.98 -7.80 0.22
CA CYS A 228 27.24 -8.02 0.90
C CYS A 228 28.41 -7.63 0.02
N HIS A 229 29.42 -6.96 0.60
CA HIS A 229 30.70 -6.80 -0.07
C HIS A 229 31.47 -8.11 -0.04
N ALA A 230 31.74 -8.69 -1.22
CA ALA A 230 32.61 -9.84 -1.33
C ALA A 230 34.04 -9.38 -1.08
N GLY A 231 34.61 -9.69 0.09
CA GLY A 231 35.97 -9.29 0.50
C GLY A 231 37.13 -9.85 -0.34
N ASP A 232 36.90 -10.18 -1.60
CA ASP A 232 37.94 -10.52 -2.57
C ASP A 232 38.41 -9.23 -3.27
N ASN A 233 39.69 -9.12 -3.60
CA ASN A 233 40.29 -7.97 -4.30
C ASN A 233 39.75 -7.76 -5.73
N ARG A 234 38.89 -8.68 -6.21
CA ARG A 234 38.21 -8.57 -7.49
C ARG A 234 36.89 -7.82 -7.29
N ARG A 235 36.82 -6.60 -7.84
CA ARG A 235 35.61 -5.77 -7.90
C ARG A 235 34.59 -6.37 -8.89
N ALA A 236 33.99 -7.50 -8.54
CA ALA A 236 32.97 -8.16 -9.35
C ALA A 236 31.61 -8.09 -8.64
N LEU A 237 30.59 -7.65 -9.38
CA LEU A 237 29.21 -7.66 -8.92
C LEU A 237 28.57 -9.01 -9.21
N ARG A 238 27.96 -9.62 -8.20
CA ARG A 238 27.17 -10.86 -8.32
C ARG A 238 25.77 -10.56 -7.84
N MET A 239 24.79 -10.72 -8.73
CA MET A 239 23.43 -10.28 -8.49
C MET A 239 22.42 -11.32 -8.98
N PHE A 240 21.30 -11.39 -8.28
CA PHE A 240 20.07 -12.06 -8.69
C PHE A 240 19.00 -10.97 -8.73
N LEU A 241 18.45 -10.67 -9.90
CA LEU A 241 17.46 -9.62 -10.10
C LEU A 241 16.16 -10.26 -10.63
N GLY A 242 15.03 -9.79 -10.13
CA GLY A 242 13.71 -10.20 -10.61
C GLY A 242 13.27 -9.37 -11.83
N ASP A 243 12.04 -9.60 -12.26
CA ASP A 243 11.43 -8.82 -13.34
C ASP A 243 11.26 -7.36 -12.93
N ASP A 244 11.46 -6.45 -13.88
CA ASP A 244 11.38 -4.99 -13.72
C ASP A 244 12.30 -4.41 -12.62
N ALA A 245 13.31 -5.17 -12.18
CA ALA A 245 14.29 -4.70 -11.21
C ALA A 245 15.25 -3.69 -11.84
N GLU A 246 15.40 -2.54 -11.19
CA GLU A 246 16.38 -1.51 -11.55
C GLU A 246 17.55 -1.55 -10.55
N LEU A 247 18.77 -1.61 -11.09
CA LEU A 247 20.01 -1.51 -10.32
C LEU A 247 20.90 -0.45 -10.94
N VAL A 248 21.21 0.59 -10.16
CA VAL A 248 22.11 1.68 -10.54
C VAL A 248 23.39 1.56 -9.71
N ILE A 249 24.56 1.51 -10.37
CA ILE A 249 25.89 1.28 -9.76
C ILE A 249 26.90 2.35 -10.16
#